data_AF-A0A497J5Q2-F1
#
_entry.id   AF-A0A497J5Q2-F1
#
_cell.length_a   1.000
_cell.length_b   1.000
_cell.length_c   1.000
_cell.angle_alpha   90.00
_cell.angle_beta   90.00
_cell.angle_gamma   90.00
#
_symmetry.space_group_name_H-M   'P 1'
#
loop_
_entity.id
_entity.type
_entity.pdbx_description
1 polymer ?
#
loop_
_entity_poly.entity_id
_entity_poly.type
_entity_poly.pdbx_seq_one_letter_code
_entity_poly.pdbx_strand_id
1 'polypeptide(L)'
;MDLSSVYRLKEKYGDDLRVYPGSMELRADGNTYALGSRTVCTVGIGASIEDARAISLDGIRHIDGALWNRWDVGAPHYIARSIQRMKELRIRSYRQTFRKESFTKEI
;
A
#
# COMPACT_ATOMS: atom_id res chain seq x y z
N MET A 1 -15.34 15.09 6.01
CA MET A 1 -14.81 13.70 6.15
C MET A 1 -14.83 13.37 7.63
N ASP A 2 -15.11 12.12 7.99
CA ASP A 2 -15.10 11.67 9.37
C ASP A 2 -14.13 10.49 9.57
N LEU A 3 -13.22 10.65 10.53
CA LEU A 3 -12.21 9.67 10.92
C LEU A 3 -12.58 8.96 12.25
N SER A 4 -13.68 9.34 12.90
CA SER A 4 -14.04 8.84 14.23
C SER A 4 -14.14 7.31 14.28
N SER A 5 -14.77 6.72 13.26
CA SER A 5 -14.98 5.28 13.14
C SER A 5 -13.67 4.52 12.95
N VAL A 6 -12.76 5.00 12.10
CA VAL A 6 -11.43 4.38 11.95
C VAL A 6 -10.56 4.53 13.20
N TYR A 7 -10.69 5.61 13.96
CA TYR A 7 -9.96 5.74 15.23
C TYR A 7 -10.48 4.77 16.31
N ARG A 8 -11.78 4.45 16.31
CA ARG A 8 -12.34 3.41 17.19
C ARG A 8 -11.84 2.00 16.86
N LEU A 9 -11.49 1.72 15.59
CA LEU A 9 -10.87 0.43 15.23
C LEU A 9 -9.55 0.15 15.95
N LYS A 10 -8.90 1.15 16.54
CA LYS A 10 -7.75 0.93 17.43
C LYS A 10 -8.10 0.10 18.66
N GLU A 11 -9.35 0.07 19.10
CA GLU A 11 -9.80 -0.82 20.18
C GLU A 11 -9.69 -2.30 19.78
N LYS A 12 -9.85 -2.60 18.49
CA LYS A 12 -9.76 -3.95 17.93
C LYS A 12 -8.33 -4.34 17.57
N TYR A 13 -7.58 -3.44 16.91
CA TYR A 13 -6.28 -3.75 16.32
C TYR A 13 -5.09 -3.15 17.09
N GLY A 14 -5.33 -2.31 18.09
CA GLY A 14 -4.25 -1.62 18.81
C GLY A 14 -3.34 -0.84 17.87
N ASP A 15 -2.04 -1.07 18.00
CA ASP A 15 -0.98 -0.43 17.20
C ASP A 15 -0.79 -1.06 15.81
N ASP A 16 -1.47 -2.17 15.52
CA ASP A 16 -1.42 -2.83 14.22
C ASP A 16 -2.22 -2.08 13.16
N LEU A 17 -3.15 -1.21 13.57
CA LEU A 17 -3.79 -0.23 12.69
C LEU A 17 -3.23 1.18 12.96
N ARG A 18 -2.59 1.75 11.94
CA ARG A 18 -2.09 3.13 11.98
C ARG A 18 -2.82 3.98 10.96
N VAL A 19 -3.28 5.15 11.40
CA VAL A 19 -3.96 6.14 10.56
C VAL A 19 -3.05 7.36 10.45
N TYR A 20 -2.73 7.75 9.22
CA TYR A 20 -1.87 8.88 8.91
C TYR A 20 -2.66 9.93 8.12
N PRO A 21 -3.04 11.04 8.77
CA PRO A 21 -3.53 12.23 8.07
C PRO A 21 -2.47 12.76 7.10
N GLY A 22 -2.90 13.21 5.94
CA GLY A 22 -2.05 13.79 4.90
C GLY A 22 -2.59 15.15 4.47
N SER A 23 -3.11 15.23 3.24
CA SER A 23 -3.67 16.47 2.68
C SER A 23 -5.08 16.75 3.21
N MET A 24 -5.17 17.14 4.48
CA MET A 24 -6.42 17.48 5.16
C MET A 24 -6.24 18.50 6.27
N GLU A 25 -7.32 19.18 6.64
CA GLU A 25 -7.35 20.14 7.75
C GLU A 25 -8.64 20.04 8.58
N LEU A 26 -8.53 20.39 9.85
CA LEU A 26 -9.66 20.66 10.74
C LEU A 26 -9.92 22.17 10.74
N ARG A 27 -11.14 22.59 10.40
CA ARG A 27 -11.52 24.00 10.40
C ARG A 27 -12.23 24.40 11.69
N ALA A 28 -12.41 25.71 11.89
CA ALA A 28 -13.02 26.28 13.09
C ALA A 28 -14.49 25.86 13.30
N ASP A 29 -15.16 25.37 12.25
CA ASP A 29 -16.51 24.79 12.33
C ASP A 29 -16.52 23.36 12.87
N GLY A 30 -15.36 22.80 13.23
CA GLY A 30 -15.20 21.44 13.73
C GLY A 30 -15.20 20.38 12.64
N ASN A 31 -15.32 20.76 11.37
CA ASN A 31 -15.35 19.82 10.25
C ASN A 31 -13.96 19.56 9.69
N THR A 32 -13.76 18.34 9.23
CA THR A 32 -12.51 17.90 8.60
C THR A 32 -12.66 17.87 7.08
N TYR A 33 -11.74 18.54 6.39
CA TYR A 33 -11.76 18.76 4.94
C TYR A 33 -10.57 18.12 4.26
N ALA A 34 -10.83 17.48 3.11
CA ALA A 34 -9.78 17.06 2.20
C ALA A 34 -9.27 18.27 1.41
N LEU A 35 -7.96 18.48 1.40
CA LEU A 35 -7.32 19.59 0.69
C LEU A 35 -6.85 19.19 -0.71
N GLY A 36 -6.49 17.92 -0.90
CA GLY A 36 -5.98 17.43 -2.17
C GLY A 36 -5.68 15.94 -2.16
N SER A 37 -4.90 15.51 -3.16
CA SER A 37 -4.49 14.12 -3.34
C SER A 37 -3.71 13.58 -2.16
N ARG A 38 -3.98 12.32 -1.76
CA ARG A 38 -3.41 11.64 -0.58
C ARG A 38 -3.85 12.30 0.74
N THR A 39 -5.16 12.34 0.94
CA THR A 39 -5.82 12.93 2.11
C THR A 39 -5.51 12.19 3.40
N VAL A 40 -5.58 10.86 3.38
CA VAL A 40 -5.36 10.00 4.55
C VAL A 40 -4.85 8.64 4.08
N CYS A 41 -4.07 7.97 4.92
CA CYS A 41 -3.56 6.62 4.70
C CYS A 41 -3.84 5.76 5.93
N THR A 42 -4.26 4.50 5.70
CA THR A 42 -4.31 3.46 6.74
C THR A 42 -3.23 2.42 6.46
N VAL A 43 -2.48 2.07 7.49
CA VAL A 43 -1.44 1.05 7.44
C VAL A 43 -1.81 -0.06 8.41
N GLY A 44 -1.88 -1.28 7.89
CA GLY A 44 -2.05 -2.49 8.67
C GLY A 44 -0.70 -3.16 8.86
N ILE A 45 -0.45 -3.66 10.07
CA ILE A 45 0.72 -4.46 10.43
C ILE A 45 0.22 -5.85 10.78
N GLY A 46 0.87 -6.88 10.26
CA GLY A 46 0.48 -8.26 10.50
C GLY A 46 1.63 -9.22 10.23
N ALA A 47 1.45 -10.48 10.58
CA ALA A 47 2.45 -11.53 10.37
C ALA A 47 2.65 -11.88 8.89
N SER A 48 1.64 -11.60 8.05
CA SER A 48 1.66 -11.79 6.61
C SER A 48 1.21 -10.53 5.86
N ILE A 49 1.46 -10.49 4.54
CA ILE A 49 0.97 -9.39 3.70
C ILE A 49 -0.56 -9.42 3.64
N GLU A 50 -1.16 -10.60 3.69
CA GLU A 50 -2.60 -10.84 3.72
C GLU A 50 -3.23 -10.23 4.97
N ASP A 51 -2.64 -10.45 6.16
CA ASP A 51 -3.11 -9.88 7.42
C ASP A 51 -2.98 -8.34 7.42
N ALA A 52 -1.81 -7.83 7.03
CA ALA A 52 -1.56 -6.39 6.90
C ALA A 52 -2.53 -5.73 5.91
N ARG A 53 -2.84 -6.41 4.80
CA ARG A 53 -3.84 -5.97 3.81
C ARG A 53 -5.24 -5.95 4.42
N ALA A 54 -5.64 -6.99 5.15
CA ALA A 54 -6.95 -7.05 5.77
C ALA A 54 -7.16 -5.88 6.74
N ILE A 55 -6.18 -5.61 7.61
CA ILE A 55 -6.25 -4.52 8.59
C ILE A 55 -6.27 -3.15 7.90
N SER A 56 -5.38 -2.91 6.92
CA SER A 56 -5.34 -1.62 6.20
C SER A 56 -6.65 -1.33 5.45
N LEU A 57 -7.22 -2.35 4.79
CA LEU A 57 -8.49 -2.21 4.06
C LEU A 57 -9.69 -2.08 4.99
N ASP A 58 -9.69 -2.73 6.15
CA ASP A 58 -10.72 -2.52 7.17
C ASP A 58 -10.67 -1.07 7.67
N GLY A 59 -9.47 -0.56 7.93
CA GLY A 59 -9.26 0.84 8.31
C GLY A 59 -9.82 1.83 7.29
N ILE A 60 -9.47 1.70 6.00
CA ILE A 60 -9.89 2.68 4.97
C ILE A 60 -11.42 2.63 4.73
N ARG A 61 -12.07 1.47 4.91
CA ARG A 61 -13.54 1.33 4.81
C ARG A 61 -14.29 2.08 5.90
N HIS A 62 -13.65 2.29 7.04
CA HIS A 62 -14.25 2.98 8.19
C HIS A 62 -14.02 4.49 8.18
N ILE A 63 -13.53 5.05 7.07
CA ILE A 63 -13.43 6.50 6.90
C ILE A 63 -14.60 6.97 6.04
N ASP A 64 -15.44 7.83 6.59
CA ASP A 64 -16.62 8.35 5.89
C ASP A 64 -16.33 9.67 5.17
N GLY A 65 -16.76 9.76 3.90
CA GLY A 65 -16.69 10.95 3.08
C GLY A 65 -16.36 10.68 1.62
N ALA A 66 -16.33 11.75 0.82
CA ALA A 66 -16.14 11.70 -0.64
C ALA A 66 -14.66 11.46 -1.05
N LEU A 67 -14.05 10.39 -0.55
CA LEU A 67 -12.73 9.93 -0.97
C LEU A 67 -12.81 8.70 -1.88
N TRP A 68 -11.73 8.47 -2.62
CA TRP A 68 -11.57 7.30 -3.47
C TRP A 68 -10.25 6.60 -3.18
N ASN A 69 -10.28 5.27 -3.10
CA ASN A 69 -9.10 4.43 -2.97
C ASN A 69 -9.18 3.20 -3.87
N ARG A 70 -8.02 2.59 -4.13
CA ARG A 70 -7.93 1.27 -4.74
C ARG A 70 -8.20 0.18 -3.70
N TRP A 71 -9.01 -0.81 -4.05
CA TRP A 71 -9.36 -1.95 -3.18
C TRP A 71 -8.42 -3.15 -3.34
N ASP A 72 -7.57 -3.15 -4.36
CA ASP A 72 -6.69 -4.24 -4.76
C ASP A 72 -5.22 -4.02 -4.32
N VAL A 73 -4.97 -3.04 -3.44
CA VAL A 73 -3.63 -2.74 -2.89
C VAL A 73 -3.05 -3.92 -2.09
N GLY A 74 -2.05 -4.60 -2.65
CA GLY A 74 -1.49 -5.81 -2.04
C GLY A 74 -2.31 -7.07 -2.33
N ALA A 75 -3.17 -7.08 -3.34
CA ALA A 75 -3.89 -8.29 -3.71
C ALA A 75 -2.91 -9.41 -4.12
N PRO A 76 -3.13 -10.67 -3.70
CA PRO A 76 -2.18 -11.77 -3.91
C PRO A 76 -1.75 -11.97 -5.37
N HIS A 77 -2.69 -11.82 -6.31
CA HIS A 77 -2.40 -11.99 -7.73
C HIS A 77 -1.50 -10.89 -8.31
N TYR A 78 -1.56 -9.66 -7.79
CA TYR A 78 -0.63 -8.59 -8.19
C TYR A 78 0.77 -8.81 -7.61
N ILE A 79 0.85 -9.29 -6.36
CA ILE A 79 2.12 -9.66 -5.73
C ILE A 79 2.78 -10.81 -6.51
N ALA A 80 2.03 -11.88 -6.79
CA ALA A 80 2.52 -13.02 -7.56
C ALA A 80 3.02 -12.60 -8.95
N ARG A 81 2.26 -11.74 -9.65
CA ARG A 81 2.67 -11.18 -10.95
C ARG A 81 3.97 -10.38 -10.84
N SER A 82 4.12 -9.58 -9.80
CA SER A 82 5.34 -8.79 -9.56
C SER A 82 6.55 -9.69 -9.30
N ILE A 83 6.40 -10.71 -8.44
CA ILE A 83 7.43 -11.71 -8.17
C ILE A 83 7.85 -12.42 -9.46
N GLN A 84 6.89 -12.89 -10.26
CA GLN A 84 7.15 -13.56 -11.53
C GLN A 84 7.92 -12.66 -12.49
N ARG A 85 7.49 -11.39 -12.62
CA ARG A 85 8.18 -10.41 -13.46
C ARG A 85 9.62 -10.19 -13.00
N MET A 86 9.87 -10.10 -11.70
CA MET A 86 11.22 -9.93 -11.18
C MET A 86 12.12 -11.14 -11.44
N LYS A 87 11.58 -12.36 -11.41
CA LYS A 87 12.33 -13.58 -11.80
C LYS A 87 12.75 -13.52 -13.26
N GLU A 88 11.83 -13.17 -14.16
CA GLU A 88 12.11 -13.04 -15.60
C GLU A 88 13.19 -11.99 -15.89
N LEU A 89 13.10 -10.83 -15.24
CA LEU A 89 14.07 -9.74 -15.41
C LEU A 89 15.47 -10.16 -14.97
N ARG A 90 15.59 -10.87 -13.83
CA ARG A 90 16.87 -11.38 -13.34
C ARG A 90 17.47 -12.40 -14.31
N ILE A 91 16.67 -13.35 -14.81
CA ILE A 91 17.12 -14.33 -15.82
C ILE A 91 17.59 -13.63 -17.10
N ARG A 92 16.81 -12.67 -17.60
CA ARG A 92 17.19 -11.89 -18.79
C ARG A 92 18.50 -11.14 -18.56
N SER A 93 18.69 -10.55 -17.38
CA SER A 93 19.93 -9.84 -17.03
C SER A 93 21.12 -10.79 -17.06
N TYR A 94 21.04 -11.96 -16.43
CA TYR A 94 22.12 -12.95 -16.47
C TYR A 94 22.46 -13.37 -17.89
N ARG A 95 21.45 -13.70 -18.72
CA ARG A 95 21.69 -14.11 -20.12
C ARG A 95 22.40 -13.02 -20.94
N GLN A 96 22.13 -11.74 -20.67
CA GLN A 96 22.85 -10.64 -21.31
C GLN A 96 24.29 -10.52 -20.83
N THR A 97 24.56 -10.70 -19.53
CA THR A 97 25.93 -10.68 -18.98
C THR A 97 26.77 -11.81 -19.56
N PHE A 98 26.26 -13.05 -19.53
CA PHE A 98 26.96 -14.21 -20.11
C PHE A 98 27.25 -14.05 -21.61
N ARG A 99 26.29 -13.52 -22.39
CA ARG A 99 26.50 -13.28 -23.82
C ARG A 99 27.60 -12.25 -24.08
N LYS A 100 27.75 -11.23 -23.23
CA LYS A 100 28.84 -10.24 -23.34
C LYS A 100 30.19 -10.85 -23.01
N GLU A 101 30.29 -11.66 -21.95
CA GLU A 101 31.56 -12.31 -21.55
C GLU A 101 32.04 -13.38 -22.54
N SER A 102 31.12 -14.12 -23.18
CA SER A 102 31.49 -15.08 -24.23
C SER A 102 32.05 -14.37 -25.47
N PHE A 103 31.52 -13.20 -25.82
CA PHE A 103 31.97 -12.45 -27.00
C PHE A 103 33.34 -11.77 -26.80
N THR A 104 33.72 -11.42 -25.57
CA THR A 104 35.06 -10.85 -25.26
C THR A 104 36.17 -11.89 -25.13
N LYS A 105 35.85 -13.19 -25.03
CA LYS A 105 36.85 -14.27 -24.96
C LYS A 105 37.22 -14.87 -26.31
N GLU A 106 36.49 -14.54 -27.38
CA GLU A 106 36.72 -15.03 -28.74
C GLU A 106 37.53 -14.06 -29.64
N ILE A 107 38.15 -13.02 -29.04
CA ILE A 107 38.96 -12.01 -29.74
C ILE A 107 40.38 -12.01 -29.18
#